data_AF-A0A3D5YL48-F1
#
_entry.id   AF-A0A3D5YL48-F1
#
_cell.length_a   1.000
_cell.length_b   1.000
_cell.length_c   1.000
_cell.angle_alpha   90.00
_cell.angle_beta   90.00
_cell.angle_gamma   90.00
#
_symmetry.space_group_name_H-M   'P 1'
#
loop_
_entity.id
_entity.type
_entity.pdbx_description
1 polymer ?
#
loop_
_entity_poly.entity_id
_entity_poly.type
_entity_poly.pdbx_seq_one_letter_code
_entity_poly.pdbx_strand_id
1 'polypeptide(L)'
;MDEDGQSDHLKSYGLVYEAITLGYDCHWLLNYRGGSFVILNGDQEIIKKALIKGVSYEVASANALVALISDLQSPANNTNSLPLEKVPEIAVYSPSGKQPWDDAVTLVLTYAEIPFTTIYDQEIINGDLQLFDWLHLHHEDFTGQYGKFYNTYRDAAWYINQKSSYESAARLMGYNKVSKQKSVVAQTISNYVADGGFLFAMCSATDSYDIALSAAHTDICESMFDGDPMSPGAQYQLDYTECFAFK
;
A
#
# COMPACT_ATOMS: atom_id res chain seq x y z
N MET A 1 7.23 -22.99 11.33
CA MET A 1 8.00 -21.81 10.88
C MET A 1 8.34 -21.00 12.11
N ASP A 2 9.56 -20.49 12.24
CA ASP A 2 9.96 -19.49 13.22
C ASP A 2 10.83 -18.41 12.56
N GLU A 3 11.16 -17.39 13.34
CA GLU A 3 12.01 -16.26 12.94
C GLU A 3 13.39 -16.70 12.45
N ASP A 4 14.00 -17.71 13.09
CA ASP A 4 15.39 -18.08 12.82
C ASP A 4 15.56 -19.26 11.83
N GLY A 5 14.57 -20.15 11.75
CA GLY A 5 14.63 -21.39 10.99
C GLY A 5 13.85 -21.36 9.68
N GLN A 6 13.16 -20.27 9.35
CA GLN A 6 12.53 -20.12 8.05
C GLN A 6 13.55 -19.75 6.96
N SER A 7 13.61 -20.57 5.92
CA SER A 7 14.49 -20.39 4.77
C SER A 7 14.08 -19.24 3.85
N ASP A 8 12.78 -18.92 3.76
CA ASP A 8 12.29 -17.78 2.99
C ASP A 8 10.98 -17.21 3.56
N HIS A 9 11.09 -16.10 4.29
CA HIS A 9 9.94 -15.47 4.92
C HIS A 9 8.97 -14.85 3.90
N LEU A 10 9.47 -14.19 2.85
CA LEU A 10 8.61 -13.50 1.88
C LEU A 10 7.79 -14.50 1.06
N LYS A 11 8.41 -15.60 0.61
CA LYS A 11 7.69 -16.69 -0.06
C LYS A 11 6.69 -17.38 0.85
N SER A 12 6.90 -17.38 2.17
CA SER A 12 5.93 -17.95 3.11
C SER A 12 4.60 -17.18 3.15
N TYR A 13 4.62 -15.85 3.06
CA TYR A 13 3.41 -15.05 2.94
C TYR A 13 2.66 -15.37 1.64
N GLY A 14 3.38 -15.50 0.52
CA GLY A 14 2.83 -15.92 -0.76
C GLY A 14 2.20 -17.30 -0.74
N LEU A 15 2.84 -18.26 -0.09
CA LEU A 15 2.30 -19.61 0.09
C LEU A 15 0.99 -19.59 0.86
N VAL A 16 0.90 -18.79 1.93
CA VAL A 16 -0.32 -18.66 2.74
C VAL A 16 -1.42 -17.94 1.97
N TYR A 17 -1.09 -16.90 1.21
CA TYR A 17 -2.02 -16.24 0.29
C TYR A 17 -2.62 -17.26 -0.70
N GLU A 18 -1.76 -18.07 -1.34
CA GLU A 18 -2.18 -19.11 -2.26
C GLU A 18 -3.04 -20.19 -1.56
N ALA A 19 -2.68 -20.58 -0.34
CA ALA A 19 -3.45 -21.55 0.44
C ALA A 19 -4.86 -21.04 0.77
N ILE A 20 -5.01 -19.80 1.23
CA ILE A 20 -6.33 -19.21 1.50
C ILE A 20 -7.16 -19.17 0.21
N THR A 21 -6.56 -18.78 -0.91
CA THR A 21 -7.23 -18.75 -2.22
C THR A 21 -7.75 -20.12 -2.66
N LEU A 22 -7.03 -21.19 -2.30
CA LEU A 22 -7.40 -22.58 -2.57
C LEU A 22 -8.40 -23.16 -1.55
N GLY A 23 -8.83 -22.37 -0.55
CA GLY A 23 -9.79 -22.79 0.47
C GLY A 23 -9.20 -23.60 1.62
N TYR A 24 -7.89 -23.51 1.84
CA TYR A 24 -7.28 -24.09 3.03
C TYR A 24 -7.63 -23.28 4.29
N ASP A 25 -7.72 -23.99 5.42
CA ASP A 25 -7.98 -23.43 6.74
C ASP A 25 -6.67 -22.90 7.34
N CYS A 26 -6.44 -21.61 7.12
CA CYS A 26 -5.20 -20.93 7.46
C CYS A 26 -5.39 -20.03 8.69
N HIS A 27 -4.41 -20.04 9.59
CA HIS A 27 -4.37 -19.13 10.74
C HIS A 27 -3.02 -18.44 10.86
N TRP A 28 -3.05 -17.18 11.31
CA TRP A 28 -1.88 -16.43 11.76
C TRP A 28 -1.71 -16.57 13.28
N LEU A 29 -0.54 -17.04 13.71
CA LEU A 29 -0.22 -17.29 15.11
C LEU A 29 0.52 -16.09 15.71
N LEU A 30 -0.25 -15.17 16.28
CA LEU A 30 0.25 -13.92 16.85
C LEU A 30 1.21 -14.16 18.03
N ASN A 31 2.34 -13.47 18.00
CA ASN A 31 3.42 -13.57 18.99
C ASN A 31 3.92 -15.00 19.26
N TYR A 32 3.70 -15.90 18.30
CA TYR A 32 4.18 -17.27 18.36
C TYR A 32 5.15 -17.52 17.22
N ARG A 33 6.42 -17.81 17.57
CA ARG A 33 7.49 -18.12 16.61
C ARG A 33 7.59 -17.05 15.50
N GLY A 34 7.68 -15.78 15.91
CA GLY A 34 7.81 -14.65 14.96
C GLY A 34 6.54 -14.33 14.16
N GLY A 35 5.36 -14.81 14.56
CA GLY A 35 4.13 -14.61 13.80
C GLY A 35 3.91 -15.68 12.73
N SER A 36 4.21 -16.94 13.06
CA SER A 36 4.11 -18.06 12.13
C SER A 36 2.67 -18.34 11.65
N PHE A 37 2.55 -19.09 10.55
CA PHE A 37 1.25 -19.53 10.02
C PHE A 37 1.06 -21.03 10.24
N VAL A 38 -0.21 -21.44 10.38
CA VAL A 38 -0.62 -22.84 10.40
C VAL A 38 -1.71 -23.06 9.35
N ILE A 39 -1.68 -24.23 8.71
CA ILE A 39 -2.68 -24.69 7.76
C ILE A 39 -3.26 -26.00 8.31
N LEU A 40 -4.49 -25.96 8.84
CA LEU A 40 -5.06 -27.06 9.64
C LEU A 40 -5.44 -28.28 8.80
N ASN A 41 -5.85 -28.04 7.56
CA ASN A 41 -6.18 -29.07 6.58
C ASN A 41 -5.10 -29.20 5.48
N GLY A 42 -3.85 -28.85 5.80
CA GLY A 42 -2.74 -28.95 4.86
C GLY A 42 -2.50 -30.39 4.39
N ASP A 43 -2.22 -30.55 3.10
CA ASP A 43 -2.03 -31.85 2.45
C ASP A 43 -0.70 -31.94 1.69
N GLN A 44 -0.54 -32.98 0.86
CA GLN A 44 0.68 -33.15 0.05
C GLN A 44 0.84 -32.07 -1.02
N GLU A 45 -0.24 -31.45 -1.49
CA GLU A 45 -0.16 -30.39 -2.48
C GLU A 45 0.48 -29.13 -1.90
N ILE A 46 0.02 -28.68 -0.73
CA ILE A 46 0.60 -27.47 -0.12
C ILE A 46 2.03 -27.69 0.36
N ILE A 47 2.36 -28.90 0.84
CA ILE A 47 3.73 -29.30 1.17
C ILE A 47 4.64 -29.23 -0.06
N LYS A 48 4.17 -29.75 -1.21
CA LYS A 48 4.92 -29.67 -2.46
C LYS A 48 5.14 -28.21 -2.89
N LYS A 49 4.13 -27.35 -2.76
CA LYS A 49 4.26 -25.92 -3.06
C LYS A 49 5.28 -25.24 -2.13
N ALA A 50 5.25 -25.55 -0.83
CA ALA A 50 6.24 -25.05 0.13
C ALA A 50 7.67 -25.43 -0.27
N LEU A 51 7.90 -26.70 -0.62
CA LEU A 51 9.20 -27.19 -1.08
C LEU A 51 9.68 -26.50 -2.36
N ILE A 52 8.80 -26.33 -3.36
CA ILE A 52 9.14 -25.64 -4.62
C ILE A 52 9.51 -24.19 -4.36
N LYS A 53 8.80 -23.52 -3.46
CA LYS A 53 9.06 -22.12 -3.08
C LYS A 53 10.22 -21.97 -2.09
N GLY A 54 10.86 -23.06 -1.66
CA GLY A 54 11.95 -23.02 -0.68
C GLY A 54 11.50 -22.59 0.73
N VAL A 55 10.23 -22.78 1.07
CA VAL A 55 9.65 -22.44 2.38
C VAL A 55 9.77 -23.63 3.32
N SER A 56 10.38 -23.41 4.48
CA SER A 56 10.48 -24.41 5.55
C SER A 56 9.13 -24.64 6.22
N TYR A 57 8.81 -25.89 6.56
CA TYR A 57 7.54 -26.28 7.19
C TYR A 57 7.74 -27.42 8.19
N GLU A 58 6.76 -27.60 9.07
CA GLU A 58 6.67 -28.71 10.01
C GLU A 58 5.29 -29.35 9.90
N VAL A 59 5.22 -30.66 10.11
CA VAL A 59 3.96 -31.40 10.11
C VAL A 59 3.66 -31.86 11.52
N ALA A 60 2.42 -31.63 11.97
CA ALA A 60 1.89 -32.08 13.24
C ALA A 60 0.56 -32.81 13.04
N SER A 61 0.16 -33.61 14.03
CA SER A 61 -1.16 -34.25 13.99
C SER A 61 -2.27 -33.22 14.20
N ALA A 62 -3.47 -33.50 13.68
CA ALA A 62 -4.64 -32.62 13.87
C ALA A 62 -4.88 -32.29 15.36
N ASN A 63 -4.77 -33.29 16.24
CA ASN A 63 -4.92 -33.09 17.69
C ASN A 63 -3.87 -32.12 18.26
N ALA A 64 -2.63 -32.19 17.79
CA ALA A 64 -1.57 -31.29 18.24
C ALA A 64 -1.80 -29.85 17.77
N LEU A 65 -2.29 -29.66 16.54
CA LEU A 65 -2.61 -28.33 16.02
C LEU A 65 -3.81 -27.69 16.74
N VAL A 66 -4.86 -28.48 17.02
CA VAL A 66 -6.02 -28.01 17.80
C VAL A 66 -5.61 -27.62 19.22
N ALA A 67 -4.77 -28.44 19.87
CA ALA A 67 -4.23 -28.11 21.19
C ALA A 67 -3.39 -26.82 21.14
N LEU A 68 -2.52 -26.67 20.14
CA LEU A 68 -1.72 -25.46 19.95
C LEU A 68 -2.61 -24.22 19.81
N ILE A 69 -3.65 -24.25 18.96
CA ILE A 69 -4.55 -23.10 18.80
C ILE A 69 -5.25 -22.75 20.13
N SER A 70 -5.73 -23.75 20.85
CA SER A 70 -6.38 -23.54 22.16
C SER A 70 -5.42 -22.94 23.18
N ASP A 71 -4.17 -23.39 23.21
CA ASP A 71 -3.14 -22.88 24.12
C ASP A 71 -2.76 -21.43 23.79
N LEU A 72 -2.68 -21.10 22.49
CA LEU A 72 -2.37 -19.74 22.03
C LEU A 72 -3.47 -18.74 22.36
N GLN A 73 -4.73 -19.17 22.39
CA GLN A 73 -5.88 -18.35 22.76
C GLN A 73 -6.09 -18.20 24.28
N SER A 74 -5.25 -18.86 25.09
CA SER A 74 -5.33 -18.76 26.55
C SER A 74 -5.11 -17.32 27.03
N PRO A 75 -5.99 -16.76 27.87
CA PRO A 75 -5.82 -15.41 28.45
C PRO A 75 -4.54 -15.24 29.29
N ALA A 76 -3.87 -16.35 29.65
CA ALA A 76 -2.64 -16.33 30.43
C ALA A 76 -1.39 -15.94 29.60
N ASN A 77 -1.46 -15.98 28.27
CA ASN A 77 -0.34 -15.73 27.38
C ASN A 77 -0.58 -14.48 26.52
N ASN A 78 0.48 -13.76 26.15
CA ASN A 78 0.42 -12.68 25.17
C ASN A 78 0.50 -13.22 23.73
N THR A 79 -0.26 -14.25 23.43
CA THR A 79 -0.34 -14.93 22.13
C THR A 79 -1.78 -14.96 21.65
N ASN A 80 -2.00 -15.24 20.36
CA ASN A 80 -3.33 -15.53 19.83
C ASN A 80 -3.26 -16.32 18.53
N SER A 81 -4.38 -16.88 18.08
CA SER A 81 -4.54 -17.44 16.74
C SER A 81 -5.69 -16.73 16.04
N LEU A 82 -5.41 -16.12 14.88
CA LEU A 82 -6.40 -15.45 14.05
C LEU A 82 -6.66 -16.26 12.77
N PRO A 83 -7.91 -16.67 12.50
CA PRO A 83 -8.26 -17.30 11.23
C PRO A 83 -8.10 -16.29 10.08
N LEU A 84 -7.65 -16.77 8.92
CA LEU A 84 -7.46 -15.99 7.70
C LEU A 84 -8.51 -16.41 6.66
N GLU A 85 -9.59 -15.65 6.56
CA GLU A 85 -10.79 -16.06 5.81
C GLU A 85 -10.73 -15.75 4.31
N LYS A 86 -10.16 -14.60 3.94
CA LYS A 86 -10.13 -14.11 2.55
C LYS A 86 -8.81 -13.39 2.28
N VAL A 87 -8.29 -13.57 1.07
CA VAL A 87 -7.19 -12.75 0.56
C VAL A 87 -7.68 -11.38 0.08
N PRO A 88 -6.89 -10.31 0.25
CA PRO A 88 -7.24 -8.98 -0.23
C PRO A 88 -6.97 -8.82 -1.73
N GLU A 89 -7.83 -8.08 -2.42
CA GLU A 89 -7.49 -7.51 -3.73
C GLU A 89 -6.59 -6.28 -3.54
N ILE A 90 -5.37 -6.32 -4.08
CA ILE A 90 -4.33 -5.31 -3.79
C ILE A 90 -4.10 -4.38 -4.97
N ALA A 91 -4.20 -3.07 -4.74
CA ALA A 91 -3.75 -2.02 -5.63
C ALA A 91 -2.41 -1.43 -5.17
N VAL A 92 -1.51 -1.19 -6.12
CA VAL A 92 -0.28 -0.42 -5.91
C VAL A 92 -0.37 0.86 -6.74
N TYR A 93 -0.32 2.00 -6.07
CA TYR A 93 -0.34 3.30 -6.73
C TYR A 93 1.03 3.62 -7.32
N SER A 94 1.16 3.53 -8.65
CA SER A 94 2.44 3.73 -9.32
C SER A 94 2.24 4.21 -10.77
N PRO A 95 2.98 5.24 -11.23
CA PRO A 95 2.82 5.74 -12.58
C PRO A 95 3.34 4.73 -13.61
N SER A 96 2.72 4.72 -14.80
CA SER A 96 3.18 3.91 -15.92
C SER A 96 4.64 4.23 -16.29
N GLY A 97 5.44 3.21 -16.56
CA GLY A 97 6.81 3.36 -17.08
C GLY A 97 7.91 3.42 -16.00
N LYS A 98 7.57 3.38 -14.70
CA LYS A 98 8.55 3.04 -13.65
C LYS A 98 9.11 1.65 -13.87
N GLN A 99 10.40 1.46 -13.58
CA GLN A 99 10.98 0.14 -13.66
C GLN A 99 10.58 -0.68 -12.43
N PRO A 100 10.40 -2.01 -12.54
CA PRO A 100 9.97 -2.84 -11.42
C PRO A 100 10.86 -2.80 -10.17
N TRP A 101 12.14 -2.45 -10.32
CA TRP A 101 13.06 -2.29 -9.19
C TRP A 101 13.02 -0.90 -8.53
N ASP A 102 12.32 0.06 -9.14
CA ASP A 102 12.16 1.41 -8.57
C ASP A 102 11.07 1.44 -7.47
N ASP A 103 10.33 0.34 -7.31
CA ASP A 103 9.27 0.22 -6.32
C ASP A 103 9.41 -1.07 -5.50
N ALA A 104 9.90 -0.91 -4.27
CA ALA A 104 10.11 -1.99 -3.33
C ALA A 104 8.83 -2.79 -3.04
N VAL A 105 7.65 -2.16 -3.10
CA VAL A 105 6.37 -2.84 -2.86
C VAL A 105 6.10 -3.84 -3.98
N THR A 106 6.16 -3.39 -5.23
CA THR A 106 5.93 -4.27 -6.39
C THR A 106 6.96 -5.39 -6.46
N LEU A 107 8.22 -5.10 -6.11
CA LEU A 107 9.30 -6.09 -6.08
C LEU A 107 9.01 -7.17 -5.05
N VAL A 108 8.64 -6.80 -3.82
CA VAL A 108 8.35 -7.75 -2.74
C VAL A 108 7.09 -8.57 -3.03
N LEU A 109 6.01 -7.95 -3.52
CA LEU A 109 4.79 -8.68 -3.89
C LEU A 109 5.04 -9.66 -5.04
N THR A 110 5.78 -9.23 -6.07
CA THR A 110 6.19 -10.10 -7.18
C THR A 110 7.06 -11.25 -6.67
N TYR A 111 8.03 -10.97 -5.80
CA TYR A 111 8.89 -11.99 -5.21
C TYR A 111 8.08 -12.98 -4.37
N ALA A 112 7.14 -12.50 -3.56
CA ALA A 112 6.24 -13.35 -2.79
C ALA A 112 5.22 -14.10 -3.67
N GLU A 113 5.08 -13.77 -4.96
CA GLU A 113 4.04 -14.31 -5.85
C GLU A 113 2.62 -13.94 -5.39
N ILE A 114 2.44 -12.75 -4.80
CA ILE A 114 1.14 -12.20 -4.43
C ILE A 114 0.65 -11.30 -5.59
N PRO A 115 -0.54 -11.55 -6.15
CA PRO A 115 -1.07 -10.74 -7.23
C PRO A 115 -1.42 -9.32 -6.76
N PHE A 116 -1.20 -8.34 -7.61
CA PHE A 116 -1.58 -6.95 -7.39
C PHE A 116 -1.85 -6.27 -8.74
N THR A 117 -2.58 -5.16 -8.70
CA THR A 117 -2.82 -4.30 -9.87
C THR A 117 -2.16 -2.95 -9.66
N THR A 118 -1.39 -2.49 -10.65
CA THR A 118 -0.90 -1.12 -10.64
C THR A 118 -1.98 -0.17 -11.14
N ILE A 119 -2.29 0.85 -10.34
CA ILE A 119 -3.23 1.93 -10.69
C ILE A 119 -2.54 3.28 -10.48
N TYR A 120 -3.06 4.34 -11.08
CA TYR A 120 -2.57 5.69 -10.85
C TYR A 120 -3.72 6.71 -10.79
N ASP A 121 -3.42 7.97 -11.09
CA ASP A 121 -4.36 9.09 -11.01
C ASP A 121 -5.67 8.85 -11.79
N GLN A 122 -5.56 8.33 -13.01
CA GLN A 122 -6.70 8.19 -13.91
C GLN A 122 -7.69 7.14 -13.41
N GLU A 123 -7.19 5.97 -12.99
CA GLU A 123 -8.00 4.88 -12.44
C GLU A 123 -8.68 5.31 -11.14
N ILE A 124 -7.99 6.05 -10.27
CA ILE A 124 -8.60 6.61 -9.05
C ILE A 124 -9.71 7.60 -9.39
N ILE A 125 -9.48 8.52 -10.33
CA ILE A 125 -10.50 9.49 -10.76
C ILE A 125 -11.71 8.82 -11.42
N ASN A 126 -11.50 7.68 -12.09
CA ASN A 126 -12.57 6.89 -12.71
C ASN A 126 -13.38 6.06 -11.70
N GLY A 127 -12.92 5.96 -10.45
CA GLY A 127 -13.59 5.20 -9.39
C GLY A 127 -13.19 3.74 -9.32
N ASP A 128 -12.08 3.33 -9.95
CA ASP A 128 -11.62 1.94 -9.95
C ASP A 128 -11.18 1.46 -8.57
N LEU A 129 -10.92 2.38 -7.63
CA LEU A 129 -10.43 2.08 -6.29
C LEU A 129 -11.40 1.19 -5.48
N GLN A 130 -12.70 1.22 -5.78
CA GLN A 130 -13.71 0.36 -5.17
C GLN A 130 -13.53 -1.14 -5.48
N LEU A 131 -12.70 -1.48 -6.46
CA LEU A 131 -12.40 -2.87 -6.84
C LEU A 131 -11.36 -3.52 -5.91
N PHE A 132 -10.71 -2.74 -5.04
CA PHE A 132 -9.56 -3.18 -4.24
C PHE A 132 -9.83 -3.08 -2.75
N ASP A 133 -9.42 -4.10 -2.02
CA ASP A 133 -9.50 -4.11 -0.55
C ASP A 133 -8.38 -3.23 0.05
N TRP A 134 -7.19 -3.24 -0.54
CA TRP A 134 -5.98 -2.54 -0.06
C TRP A 134 -5.35 -1.62 -1.12
N LEU A 135 -4.86 -0.44 -0.71
CA LEU A 135 -4.08 0.49 -1.52
C LEU A 135 -2.70 0.75 -0.92
N HIS A 136 -1.64 0.50 -1.68
CA HIS A 136 -0.27 0.90 -1.33
C HIS A 136 0.13 2.19 -2.05
N LEU A 137 0.66 3.16 -1.28
CA LEU A 137 1.26 4.39 -1.81
C LEU A 137 2.76 4.44 -1.50
N HIS A 138 3.58 4.65 -2.53
CA HIS A 138 5.03 4.73 -2.38
C HIS A 138 5.62 5.87 -3.21
N HIS A 139 6.32 6.79 -2.54
CA HIS A 139 7.03 7.92 -3.16
C HIS A 139 6.17 8.77 -4.13
N GLU A 140 5.05 9.30 -3.63
CA GLU A 140 4.21 10.21 -4.41
C GLU A 140 4.19 11.64 -3.82
N ASP A 141 3.95 12.63 -4.69
CA ASP A 141 3.67 14.02 -4.33
C ASP A 141 2.22 14.39 -4.67
N PHE A 142 1.35 14.41 -3.66
CA PHE A 142 -0.03 14.87 -3.81
C PHE A 142 -0.19 16.40 -3.79
N THR A 143 0.88 17.17 -3.57
CA THR A 143 0.78 18.64 -3.45
C THR A 143 0.77 19.35 -4.80
N GLY A 144 1.26 18.69 -5.87
CA GLY A 144 1.43 19.32 -7.18
C GLY A 144 2.64 20.25 -7.28
N GLN A 145 3.60 20.14 -6.35
CA GLN A 145 4.85 20.92 -6.34
C GLN A 145 6.01 20.18 -7.03
N TYR A 146 5.76 19.01 -7.63
CA TYR A 146 6.75 18.23 -8.39
C TYR A 146 7.95 17.81 -7.52
N GLY A 147 7.69 17.52 -6.25
CA GLY A 147 8.68 17.17 -5.24
C GLY A 147 9.61 18.34 -4.85
N LYS A 148 10.61 18.05 -4.01
CA LYS A 148 11.56 19.05 -3.48
C LYS A 148 12.70 19.38 -4.46
N PHE A 149 12.55 19.07 -5.74
CA PHE A 149 13.63 19.09 -6.72
C PHE A 149 13.78 20.42 -7.45
N TYR A 150 12.78 21.31 -7.41
CA TYR A 150 12.80 22.57 -8.16
C TYR A 150 14.06 23.40 -7.91
N ASN A 151 14.43 23.62 -6.63
CA ASN A 151 15.56 24.49 -6.28
C ASN A 151 16.90 24.04 -6.89
N THR A 152 17.12 22.73 -7.02
CA THR A 152 18.38 22.17 -7.51
C THR A 152 18.33 21.81 -9.00
N TYR A 153 17.16 21.41 -9.51
CA TYR A 153 17.03 20.73 -10.80
C TYR A 153 16.03 21.40 -11.76
N ARG A 154 15.54 22.63 -11.48
CA ARG A 154 14.60 23.35 -12.36
C ARG A 154 15.01 23.41 -13.84
N ASP A 155 16.31 23.44 -14.13
CA ASP A 155 16.86 23.53 -15.48
C ASP A 155 17.26 22.16 -16.06
N ALA A 156 17.12 21.08 -15.28
CA ALA A 156 17.44 19.73 -15.72
C ALA A 156 16.36 19.18 -16.66
N ALA A 157 16.78 18.61 -17.79
CA ALA A 157 15.85 18.10 -18.81
C ALA A 157 14.86 17.06 -18.26
N TRP A 158 15.30 16.19 -17.35
CA TRP A 158 14.42 15.20 -16.73
C TRP A 158 13.30 15.85 -15.90
N TYR A 159 13.59 16.94 -15.18
CA TYR A 159 12.62 17.63 -14.34
C TYR A 159 11.59 18.37 -15.20
N ILE A 160 12.06 19.08 -16.23
CA ILE A 160 11.22 19.78 -17.20
C ILE A 160 10.27 18.79 -17.91
N ASN A 161 10.79 17.65 -18.35
CA ASN A 161 10.01 16.62 -19.02
C ASN A 161 8.98 15.98 -18.08
N GLN A 162 9.36 15.69 -16.83
CA GLN A 162 8.45 15.15 -15.83
C GLN A 162 7.30 16.12 -15.52
N LYS A 163 7.62 17.39 -15.25
CA LYS A 163 6.62 18.45 -15.03
C LYS A 163 5.65 18.56 -16.21
N SER A 164 6.17 18.63 -17.44
CA SER A 164 5.36 18.67 -18.67
C SER A 164 4.46 17.45 -18.81
N SER A 165 4.95 16.26 -18.45
CA SER A 165 4.16 15.02 -18.49
C SER A 165 3.00 15.05 -17.49
N TYR A 166 3.23 15.51 -16.25
CA TYR A 166 2.17 15.62 -15.24
C TYR A 166 1.13 16.67 -15.61
N GLU A 167 1.55 17.84 -16.11
CA GLU A 167 0.62 18.85 -16.60
C GLU A 167 -0.22 18.34 -17.78
N SER A 168 0.39 17.60 -18.71
CA SER A 168 -0.31 17.01 -19.84
C SER A 168 -1.33 15.97 -19.38
N ALA A 169 -0.96 15.09 -18.44
CA ALA A 169 -1.86 14.10 -17.86
C ALA A 169 -3.03 14.76 -17.12
N ALA A 170 -2.78 15.78 -16.30
CA ALA A 170 -3.82 16.55 -15.61
C ALA A 170 -4.82 17.16 -16.60
N ARG A 171 -4.33 17.75 -17.71
CA ARG A 171 -5.19 18.32 -18.76
C ARG A 171 -6.04 17.26 -19.46
N LEU A 172 -5.48 16.08 -19.75
CA LEU A 172 -6.23 14.96 -20.33
C LEU A 172 -7.36 14.50 -19.40
N MET A 173 -7.15 14.58 -18.08
CA MET A 173 -8.15 14.32 -17.05
C MET A 173 -9.11 15.49 -16.78
N GLY A 174 -9.01 16.60 -17.53
CA GLY A 174 -9.90 17.76 -17.41
C GLY A 174 -9.49 18.79 -16.36
N TYR A 175 -8.26 18.72 -15.82
CA TYR A 175 -7.76 19.64 -14.80
C TYR A 175 -6.74 20.63 -15.39
N ASN A 176 -6.90 21.91 -15.03
CA ASN A 176 -5.97 22.96 -15.45
C ASN A 176 -4.65 22.96 -14.67
N LYS A 177 -4.66 22.42 -13.45
CA LYS A 177 -3.52 22.38 -12.51
C LYS A 177 -3.30 20.97 -11.97
N VAL A 178 -2.05 20.56 -11.82
CA VAL A 178 -1.67 19.29 -11.18
C VAL A 178 -2.09 19.28 -9.71
N SER A 179 -1.91 20.40 -8.99
CA SER A 179 -2.34 20.54 -7.58
C SER A 179 -3.84 20.26 -7.39
N LYS A 180 -4.69 20.73 -8.32
CA LYS A 180 -6.14 20.46 -8.30
C LYS A 180 -6.46 19.01 -8.63
N GLN A 181 -5.79 18.43 -9.62
CA GLN A 181 -5.95 17.01 -9.96
C GLN A 181 -5.54 16.11 -8.78
N LYS A 182 -4.36 16.34 -8.19
CA LYS A 182 -3.88 15.57 -7.04
C LYS A 182 -4.73 15.78 -5.79
N SER A 183 -5.27 16.97 -5.56
CA SER A 183 -6.20 17.22 -4.47
C SER A 183 -7.47 16.36 -4.59
N VAL A 184 -8.01 16.19 -5.80
CA VAL A 184 -9.15 15.27 -6.03
C VAL A 184 -8.75 13.82 -5.78
N VAL A 185 -7.58 13.38 -6.29
CA VAL A 185 -7.08 12.02 -6.01
C VAL A 185 -6.92 11.79 -4.51
N ALA A 186 -6.37 12.75 -3.78
CA ALA A 186 -6.19 12.64 -2.34
C ALA A 186 -7.54 12.49 -1.60
N GLN A 187 -8.53 13.31 -1.95
CA GLN A 187 -9.90 13.21 -1.41
C GLN A 187 -10.58 11.89 -1.76
N THR A 188 -10.42 11.39 -3.00
CA THR A 188 -10.97 10.09 -3.40
C THR A 188 -10.38 8.94 -2.57
N ILE A 189 -9.06 8.95 -2.33
CA ILE A 189 -8.42 7.97 -1.45
C ILE A 189 -8.93 8.13 0.00
N SER A 190 -9.19 9.36 0.46
CA SER A 190 -9.67 9.60 1.83
C SER A 190 -11.06 9.00 2.03
N ASN A 191 -11.95 9.22 1.06
CA ASN A 191 -13.27 8.61 1.01
C ASN A 191 -13.19 7.08 0.98
N TYR A 192 -12.30 6.51 0.18
CA TYR A 192 -12.07 5.08 0.14
C TYR A 192 -11.70 4.49 1.52
N VAL A 193 -10.82 5.17 2.27
CA VAL A 193 -10.49 4.75 3.64
C VAL A 193 -11.67 4.92 4.58
N ALA A 194 -12.44 6.01 4.45
CA ALA A 194 -13.66 6.23 5.23
C ALA A 194 -14.73 5.14 4.97
N ASP A 195 -14.76 4.60 3.75
CA ASP A 195 -15.64 3.51 3.34
C ASP A 195 -15.11 2.11 3.72
N GLY A 196 -13.98 2.03 4.44
CA GLY A 196 -13.42 0.80 5.00
C GLY A 196 -12.23 0.21 4.22
N GLY A 197 -11.74 0.91 3.20
CA GLY A 197 -10.53 0.54 2.48
C GLY A 197 -9.27 0.66 3.35
N PHE A 198 -8.28 -0.20 3.10
CA PHE A 198 -7.01 -0.16 3.83
C PHE A 198 -5.95 0.61 3.04
N LEU A 199 -5.37 1.63 3.67
CA LEU A 199 -4.31 2.45 3.08
C LEU A 199 -2.96 2.18 3.73
N PHE A 200 -1.97 1.81 2.91
CA PHE A 200 -0.58 1.64 3.30
C PHE A 200 0.28 2.71 2.61
N ALA A 201 0.42 3.87 3.27
CA ALA A 201 1.24 4.97 2.78
C ALA A 201 2.66 4.92 3.36
N MET A 202 3.67 5.09 2.51
CA MET A 202 5.08 4.99 2.89
C MET A 202 5.93 6.13 2.34
N CYS A 203 7.00 6.44 3.07
CA CYS A 203 7.97 7.50 2.75
C CYS A 203 7.30 8.86 2.54
N SER A 204 7.51 9.54 1.41
CA SER A 204 6.94 10.88 1.17
C SER A 204 5.42 10.88 1.00
N ALA A 205 4.81 9.73 0.73
CA ALA A 205 3.37 9.65 0.51
C ALA A 205 2.57 9.96 1.78
N THR A 206 3.11 9.68 2.99
CA THR A 206 2.40 10.01 4.24
C THR A 206 2.25 11.53 4.40
N ASP A 207 3.34 12.26 4.15
CA ASP A 207 3.38 13.70 4.38
C ASP A 207 2.64 14.46 3.28
N SER A 208 2.93 14.14 2.01
CA SER A 208 2.36 14.88 0.87
C SER A 208 0.85 14.71 0.78
N TYR A 209 0.35 13.56 1.22
CA TYR A 209 -1.07 13.24 1.24
C TYR A 209 -1.84 14.06 2.27
N ASP A 210 -1.39 14.10 3.54
CA ASP A 210 -2.04 14.93 4.57
C ASP A 210 -1.90 16.43 4.24
N ILE A 211 -0.79 16.87 3.64
CA ILE A 211 -0.66 18.24 3.14
C ILE A 211 -1.73 18.54 2.09
N ALA A 212 -1.94 17.65 1.12
CA ALA A 212 -2.93 17.82 0.07
C ALA A 212 -4.37 17.86 0.60
N LEU A 213 -4.68 17.05 1.62
CA LEU A 213 -5.97 17.08 2.31
C LEU A 213 -6.17 18.41 3.04
N SER A 214 -5.17 18.85 3.83
CA SER A 214 -5.26 20.13 4.55
C SER A 214 -5.36 21.36 3.65
N ALA A 215 -4.85 21.25 2.43
CA ALA A 215 -4.84 22.30 1.42
C ALA A 215 -5.97 22.17 0.38
N ALA A 216 -6.97 21.30 0.57
CA ALA A 216 -8.02 21.04 -0.43
C ALA A 216 -8.73 22.31 -0.93
N HIS A 217 -8.84 23.33 -0.07
CA HIS A 217 -9.49 24.60 -0.37
C HIS A 217 -8.53 25.80 -0.44
N THR A 218 -7.22 25.59 -0.28
CA THR A 218 -6.22 26.65 -0.17
C THR A 218 -5.10 26.40 -1.17
N ASP A 219 -4.79 27.40 -2.00
CA ASP A 219 -3.65 27.27 -2.93
C ASP A 219 -2.33 27.45 -2.17
N ILE A 220 -1.56 26.37 -2.08
CA ILE A 220 -0.24 26.31 -1.44
C ILE A 220 0.92 26.30 -2.46
N CYS A 221 0.60 26.25 -3.76
CA CYS A 221 1.61 26.28 -4.80
C CYS A 221 2.03 27.72 -5.08
N GLU A 222 3.34 27.93 -5.18
CA GLU A 222 3.91 29.20 -5.61
C GLU A 222 4.08 29.25 -7.14
N SER A 223 4.25 30.46 -7.68
CA SER A 223 4.17 30.72 -9.13
C SER A 223 5.18 29.95 -9.98
N MET A 224 6.25 29.41 -9.40
CA MET A 224 7.19 28.57 -10.15
C MET A 224 6.63 27.18 -10.50
N PHE A 225 5.60 26.71 -9.78
CA PHE A 225 4.98 25.40 -9.98
C PHE A 225 3.87 25.46 -11.01
N ASP A 226 2.87 26.34 -10.85
CA ASP A 226 1.67 26.39 -11.70
C ASP A 226 1.33 27.78 -12.26
N GLY A 227 2.16 28.80 -11.99
CA GLY A 227 2.17 30.08 -12.71
C GLY A 227 1.44 31.23 -12.03
N ASP A 228 0.70 31.00 -10.95
CA ASP A 228 0.01 31.99 -10.14
C ASP A 228 0.53 32.01 -8.69
N PRO A 229 0.37 33.13 -7.95
CA PRO A 229 0.89 33.22 -6.59
C PRO A 229 0.10 32.36 -5.61
N MET A 230 0.80 31.84 -4.60
CA MET A 230 0.19 31.17 -3.45
C MET A 230 -0.86 32.06 -2.77
N SER A 231 -1.88 31.45 -2.15
CA SER A 231 -2.91 32.18 -1.41
C SER A 231 -2.28 33.04 -0.28
N PRO A 232 -2.66 34.33 -0.14
CA PRO A 232 -2.14 35.18 0.94
C PRO A 232 -2.42 34.59 2.32
N GLY A 233 -1.35 34.28 3.05
CA GLY A 233 -1.49 33.64 4.37
C GLY A 233 -1.99 32.19 4.30
N ALA A 234 -1.70 31.45 3.22
CA ALA A 234 -2.10 30.06 3.01
C ALA A 234 -1.94 29.16 4.26
N GLN A 235 -0.82 29.32 4.99
CA GLN A 235 -0.55 28.57 6.21
C GLN A 235 -1.65 28.69 7.28
N TYR A 236 -2.33 29.83 7.37
CA TYR A 236 -3.42 30.07 8.34
C TYR A 236 -4.79 29.60 7.84
N GLN A 237 -4.86 29.15 6.58
CA GLN A 237 -6.07 28.68 5.90
C GLN A 237 -6.06 27.17 5.68
N LEU A 238 -5.06 26.44 6.19
CA LEU A 238 -5.02 24.98 6.13
C LEU A 238 -6.02 24.39 7.11
N ASP A 239 -6.78 23.39 6.63
CA ASP A 239 -7.77 22.68 7.43
C ASP A 239 -7.27 21.30 7.81
N TYR A 240 -6.75 21.16 9.03
CA TYR A 240 -6.21 19.89 9.51
C TYR A 240 -7.30 18.88 9.89
N THR A 241 -8.59 19.25 9.95
CA THR A 241 -9.63 18.29 10.34
C THR A 241 -9.85 17.17 9.32
N GLU A 242 -9.38 17.38 8.09
CA GLU A 242 -9.42 16.42 6.98
C GLU A 242 -8.23 15.45 6.98
N CYS A 243 -7.20 15.66 7.82
CA CYS A 243 -5.98 14.84 7.83
C CYS A 243 -6.16 13.52 8.60
N PHE A 244 -5.33 12.52 8.27
CA PHE A 244 -5.28 11.26 9.01
C PHE A 244 -4.43 11.36 10.29
N ALA A 245 -3.24 11.95 10.19
CA ALA A 245 -2.28 11.98 11.30
C ALA A 245 -2.53 13.13 12.28
N PHE A 246 -3.09 14.23 11.80
CA PHE A 246 -3.31 15.44 12.60
C PHE A 246 -4.81 15.57 12.88
N LYS A 247 -5.22 15.36 14.14
CA LYS A 247 -6.58 15.53 14.65
C LYS A 247 -6.58 16.45 15.86
#